data_AF-A0A5M9JXV9-F1
#
_entry.id   AF-A0A5M9JXV9-F1
#
_cell.length_a   1.000
_cell.length_b   1.000
_cell.length_c   1.000
_cell.angle_alpha   90.00
_cell.angle_beta   90.00
_cell.angle_gamma   90.00
#
_symmetry.space_group_name_H-M   'P 1'
#
loop_
_entity.id
_entity.type
_entity.pdbx_description
1 polymer ?
#
loop_
_entity_poly.entity_id
_entity_poly.type
_entity_poly.pdbx_seq_one_letter_code
_entity_poly.pdbx_strand_id
1 'polypeptide(L)'
;MLIRLSTFQSCRLYRIWHPTSHISAARQYSTKPPRRIIAKINQLRLAFTSVFDSFLKFRHVESFISRCKAEGKNDPSHSSTTANITTTLPSIPSRTMESIEAPVTGIKETVVGTDSAIELTDTPAGIIKLIDSLAQSDLPTSPPSVYIDLEGIDIGRGGSISILQVFILPLDEVFLVDVYSLGEQAFSTKNASGITLKSILESQLILKVIFDVRNDSDALFSHFGVKLSGVIDLQLMELASRSRARNYVCGLAKCMDRDLLQTSEELKIRSAIKSRGRQLFAPELGGRYEVFNDRPLDPAIVNYCVQDVKLMPELWKTYNAKLDKVDKVWASKVEEETKARLLWSQSPGYNGKGQHMAKAPRGW
;
A
#
# COMPACT_ATOMS: atom_id res chain seq x y z
N MET A 1 14.79 -75.73 35.48
CA MET A 1 13.91 -76.02 36.64
C MET A 1 12.48 -75.80 36.17
N LEU A 2 11.66 -76.87 36.04
CA LEU A 2 10.24 -76.89 35.60
C LEU A 2 10.03 -76.46 34.10
N ILE A 3 9.40 -77.21 33.15
CA ILE A 3 8.07 -77.90 33.02
C ILE A 3 6.94 -76.88 32.70
N ARG A 4 6.10 -76.95 31.65
CA ARG A 4 5.75 -77.91 30.53
C ARG A 4 6.17 -77.33 29.13
N LEU A 5 5.92 -77.83 27.89
CA LEU A 5 4.90 -78.65 27.16
C LEU A 5 3.54 -77.92 26.86
N SER A 6 2.80 -78.09 25.74
CA SER A 6 2.94 -78.91 24.50
C SER A 6 1.94 -78.56 23.36
N THR A 7 2.39 -78.57 22.08
CA THR A 7 1.73 -79.09 20.83
C THR A 7 0.37 -78.57 20.26
N PHE A 8 0.16 -78.88 18.96
CA PHE A 8 -1.04 -78.81 18.09
C PHE A 8 -1.51 -77.44 17.52
N GLN A 9 -2.13 -77.32 16.33
CA GLN A 9 -1.88 -77.78 14.93
C GLN A 9 -3.18 -77.60 14.09
N SER A 10 -3.07 -77.51 12.76
CA SER A 10 -4.14 -77.42 11.72
C SER A 10 -4.72 -76.00 11.51
N CYS A 11 -4.83 -75.37 10.33
CA CYS A 11 -4.82 -75.72 8.88
C CYS A 11 -6.20 -75.91 8.21
N ARG A 12 -6.25 -75.50 6.91
CA ARG A 12 -7.26 -75.76 5.84
C ARG A 12 -8.46 -74.79 5.71
N LEU A 13 -9.06 -74.53 4.52
CA LEU A 13 -8.66 -74.65 3.08
C LEU A 13 -9.63 -73.85 2.15
N TYR A 14 -9.08 -73.14 1.16
CA TYR A 14 -9.52 -72.92 -0.26
C TYR A 14 -10.98 -72.56 -0.68
N ARG A 15 -11.09 -71.54 -1.56
CA ARG A 15 -11.61 -71.56 -2.97
C ARG A 15 -11.35 -70.17 -3.63
N ILE A 16 -10.95 -69.93 -4.90
CA ILE A 16 -11.13 -70.56 -6.24
C ILE A 16 -12.53 -70.25 -6.82
N TRP A 17 -12.73 -69.59 -7.99
CA TRP A 17 -11.92 -69.50 -9.24
C TRP A 17 -12.04 -68.15 -10.04
N HIS A 18 -11.55 -68.13 -11.29
CA HIS A 18 -11.43 -67.02 -12.27
C HIS A 18 -12.52 -67.07 -13.39
N PRO A 19 -12.37 -66.48 -14.61
CA PRO A 19 -12.02 -65.10 -15.06
C PRO A 19 -13.03 -64.50 -16.10
N THR A 20 -12.82 -63.24 -16.50
CA THR A 20 -13.12 -62.79 -17.90
C THR A 20 -12.17 -61.67 -18.37
N SER A 21 -12.06 -61.53 -19.70
CA SER A 21 -11.16 -60.60 -20.41
C SER A 21 -11.76 -59.20 -20.62
N HIS A 22 -10.92 -58.17 -20.76
CA HIS A 22 -10.69 -57.51 -22.06
C HIS A 22 -9.59 -56.43 -22.02
N ILE A 23 -9.06 -56.12 -23.21
CA ILE A 23 -8.04 -55.08 -23.46
C ILE A 23 -8.65 -53.68 -23.30
N SER A 24 -7.88 -52.71 -22.80
CA SER A 24 -8.16 -51.29 -23.01
C SER A 24 -6.86 -50.50 -23.18
N ALA A 25 -6.88 -49.51 -24.08
CA ALA A 25 -5.67 -48.93 -24.65
C ALA A 25 -5.06 -47.82 -23.77
N ALA A 26 -3.74 -47.65 -23.90
CA ALA A 26 -3.03 -46.51 -23.33
C ALA A 26 -3.51 -45.19 -23.96
N ARG A 27 -4.14 -44.32 -23.16
CA ARG A 27 -4.37 -42.93 -23.55
C ARG A 27 -3.10 -42.12 -23.33
N GLN A 28 -2.43 -41.75 -24.43
CA GLN A 28 -1.42 -40.69 -24.42
C GLN A 28 -2.06 -39.38 -23.96
N TYR A 29 -1.59 -38.82 -22.85
CA TYR A 29 -1.99 -37.49 -22.42
C TYR A 29 -1.31 -36.44 -23.30
N SER A 30 -2.09 -35.69 -24.07
CA SER A 30 -1.60 -34.61 -24.93
C SER A 30 -0.98 -33.49 -24.10
N THR A 31 0.32 -33.26 -24.28
CA THR A 31 1.08 -32.14 -23.66
C THR A 31 0.77 -30.77 -24.30
N LYS A 32 -0.08 -30.71 -25.32
CA LYS A 32 -0.52 -29.43 -25.93
C LYS A 32 -1.69 -28.84 -25.15
N PRO A 33 -1.64 -27.55 -24.74
CA PRO A 33 -2.70 -26.93 -23.94
C PRO A 33 -4.03 -26.86 -24.72
N PRO A 34 -5.19 -26.90 -24.02
CA PRO A 34 -6.51 -26.84 -24.65
C PRO A 34 -6.65 -25.68 -25.65
N ARG A 35 -7.32 -25.92 -26.79
CA ARG A 35 -7.51 -24.92 -27.85
C ARG A 35 -8.11 -23.59 -27.36
N ARG A 36 -8.94 -23.61 -26.29
CA ARG A 36 -9.47 -22.41 -25.62
C ARG A 36 -8.39 -21.51 -24.98
N ILE A 37 -7.30 -22.09 -24.46
CA ILE A 37 -6.18 -21.33 -23.88
C ILE A 37 -5.38 -20.64 -24.99
N ILE A 38 -5.07 -21.36 -26.07
CA ILE A 38 -4.39 -20.80 -27.24
C ILE A 38 -5.22 -19.66 -27.87
N ALA A 39 -6.54 -19.81 -27.94
CA ALA A 39 -7.44 -18.74 -28.38
C ALA A 39 -7.39 -17.50 -27.48
N LYS A 40 -7.42 -17.66 -26.14
CA LYS A 40 -7.25 -16.53 -25.19
C LYS A 40 -5.89 -15.84 -25.33
N ILE A 41 -4.79 -16.61 -25.45
CA ILE A 41 -3.44 -16.05 -25.65
C ILE A 41 -3.37 -15.25 -26.96
N ASN A 42 -3.98 -15.74 -28.05
CA ASN A 42 -4.00 -15.02 -29.32
C ASN A 42 -4.90 -13.76 -29.27
N GLN A 43 -6.03 -13.79 -28.57
CA GLN A 43 -6.84 -12.58 -28.33
C GLN A 43 -6.06 -11.52 -27.54
N LEU A 44 -5.38 -11.92 -26.44
CA LEU A 44 -4.55 -11.02 -25.65
C LEU A 44 -3.41 -10.42 -26.49
N ARG A 45 -2.77 -11.22 -27.35
CA ARG A 45 -1.71 -10.76 -28.25
C ARG A 45 -2.22 -9.75 -29.29
N LEU A 46 -3.40 -9.99 -29.86
CA LEU A 46 -4.05 -9.08 -30.82
C LEU A 46 -4.49 -7.76 -30.15
N ALA A 47 -5.00 -7.82 -28.92
CA ALA A 47 -5.30 -6.64 -28.13
C ALA A 47 -4.03 -5.81 -27.84
N PHE A 48 -2.93 -6.46 -27.48
CA PHE A 48 -1.64 -5.80 -27.24
C PHE A 48 -1.12 -5.07 -28.49
N THR A 49 -1.20 -5.67 -29.68
CA THR A 49 -0.83 -5.00 -30.93
C THR A 49 -1.75 -3.81 -31.26
N SER A 50 -3.06 -3.93 -31.00
CA SER A 50 -4.01 -2.83 -31.21
C SER A 50 -3.72 -1.62 -30.31
N VAL A 51 -3.40 -1.85 -29.03
CA VAL A 51 -3.00 -0.80 -28.09
C VAL A 51 -1.67 -0.16 -28.51
N PHE A 52 -0.69 -0.95 -28.96
CA PHE A 52 0.61 -0.45 -29.40
C PHE A 52 0.52 0.43 -30.67
N ASP A 53 -0.30 0.04 -31.65
CA ASP A 53 -0.57 0.86 -32.85
C ASP A 53 -1.32 2.16 -32.50
N SER A 54 -2.22 2.12 -31.52
CA SER A 54 -2.91 3.32 -31.02
C SER A 54 -1.93 4.28 -30.33
N PHE A 55 -0.99 3.74 -29.55
CA PHE A 55 0.08 4.49 -28.89
C PHE A 55 1.05 5.15 -29.89
N LEU A 56 1.36 4.45 -30.99
CA LEU A 56 2.15 5.00 -32.10
C LEU A 56 1.41 6.15 -32.82
N LYS A 57 0.09 6.03 -33.04
CA LYS A 57 -0.72 7.10 -33.63
C LYS A 57 -0.78 8.35 -32.76
N PHE A 58 -0.89 8.21 -31.44
CA PHE A 58 -0.86 9.35 -30.50
C PHE A 58 0.44 10.16 -30.61
N ARG A 59 1.60 9.51 -30.80
CA ARG A 59 2.89 10.23 -30.95
C ARG A 59 2.95 11.14 -32.19
N HIS A 60 2.15 10.89 -33.23
CA HIS A 60 2.08 11.79 -34.38
C HIS A 60 1.29 13.07 -34.08
N VAL A 61 0.24 13.00 -33.28
CA VAL A 61 -0.62 14.16 -32.91
C VAL A 61 0.18 15.17 -32.06
N GLU A 62 0.94 14.70 -31.07
CA GLU A 62 1.82 15.57 -30.28
C GLU A 62 2.88 16.29 -31.14
N SER A 63 3.40 15.63 -32.18
CA SER A 63 4.35 16.26 -33.12
C SER A 63 3.72 17.38 -33.98
N PHE A 64 2.39 17.45 -34.03
CA PHE A 64 1.64 18.49 -34.73
C PHE A 64 1.34 19.65 -33.77
N ILE A 65 0.80 19.36 -32.58
CA ILE A 65 0.52 20.34 -31.53
C ILE A 65 1.79 21.11 -31.11
N SER A 66 2.93 20.44 -31.04
CA SER A 66 4.21 21.09 -30.71
C SER A 66 4.70 22.09 -31.78
N ARG A 67 4.26 21.98 -33.04
CA ARG A 67 4.61 22.94 -34.11
C ARG A 67 3.77 24.21 -34.01
N CYS A 68 2.51 24.12 -33.62
CA CYS A 68 1.61 25.27 -33.46
C CYS A 68 1.93 26.19 -32.25
N LYS A 69 2.98 25.90 -31.47
CA LYS A 69 3.41 26.71 -30.31
C LYS A 69 4.76 27.41 -30.50
N ALA A 70 5.36 27.33 -31.69
CA ALA A 70 6.66 27.94 -31.98
C ALA A 70 6.59 29.41 -32.45
N GLU A 71 5.42 29.87 -32.90
CA GLU A 71 5.21 31.21 -33.46
C GLU A 71 4.35 32.05 -32.51
N GLY A 72 4.97 32.94 -31.73
CA GLY A 72 4.26 33.72 -30.71
C GLY A 72 5.15 34.42 -29.70
N LYS A 73 5.96 35.38 -30.14
CA LYS A 73 6.66 36.34 -29.27
C LYS A 73 6.55 37.75 -29.83
N ASN A 74 6.15 38.70 -28.98
CA ASN A 74 6.77 40.02 -28.85
C ASN A 74 6.24 40.74 -27.59
N ASP A 75 7.03 41.71 -27.13
CA ASP A 75 6.89 42.55 -25.92
C ASP A 75 6.90 44.04 -26.41
N PRO A 76 6.92 45.15 -25.62
CA PRO A 76 6.99 45.26 -24.15
C PRO A 76 6.18 46.40 -23.46
N SER A 77 6.42 46.55 -22.14
CA SER A 77 6.57 47.80 -21.35
C SER A 77 5.37 48.48 -20.67
N HIS A 78 5.48 48.65 -19.33
CA HIS A 78 5.61 49.97 -18.66
C HIS A 78 6.09 49.81 -17.18
N SER A 79 6.09 50.87 -16.35
CA SER A 79 7.10 51.08 -15.28
C SER A 79 6.61 51.66 -13.94
N SER A 80 7.36 51.38 -12.85
CA SER A 80 7.46 52.13 -11.56
C SER A 80 6.20 52.14 -10.64
N THR A 81 6.23 52.41 -9.32
CA THR A 81 7.22 53.03 -8.41
C THR A 81 7.18 52.40 -6.99
N THR A 82 8.19 52.66 -6.15
CA THR A 82 8.34 52.22 -4.74
C THR A 82 7.53 53.01 -3.70
N ALA A 83 7.22 52.37 -2.56
CA ALA A 83 7.00 53.02 -1.25
C ALA A 83 7.28 52.03 -0.08
N ASN A 84 7.90 52.50 1.00
CA ASN A 84 8.13 51.76 2.26
C ASN A 84 7.29 52.39 3.39
N ILE A 85 6.74 51.58 4.30
CA ILE A 85 6.22 52.03 5.61
C ILE A 85 6.68 51.04 6.70
N THR A 86 7.02 51.54 7.88
CA THR A 86 7.44 50.72 9.04
C THR A 86 7.04 51.39 10.35
N THR A 87 6.09 50.80 11.08
CA THR A 87 5.76 51.11 12.49
C THR A 87 4.94 49.94 13.07
N THR A 88 5.52 49.10 13.93
CA THR A 88 5.41 49.11 15.42
C THR A 88 4.10 48.59 16.03
N LEU A 89 4.25 47.65 16.96
CA LEU A 89 3.20 46.95 17.70
C LEU A 89 2.67 47.77 18.91
N PRO A 90 1.37 47.69 19.25
CA PRO A 90 0.86 47.93 20.62
C PRO A 90 0.61 46.63 21.39
N SER A 91 0.52 46.71 22.72
CA SER A 91 0.42 45.56 23.64
C SER A 91 -1.00 45.08 23.92
N ILE A 92 -1.13 43.78 24.26
CA ILE A 92 -2.38 43.11 24.61
C ILE A 92 -2.72 43.30 26.11
N PRO A 93 -3.91 43.81 26.47
CA PRO A 93 -4.49 43.64 27.80
C PRO A 93 -5.11 42.23 27.94
N SER A 94 -4.88 41.57 29.08
CA SER A 94 -5.39 40.21 29.32
C SER A 94 -6.89 40.15 29.63
N ARG A 95 -7.46 38.95 29.42
CA ARG A 95 -8.62 38.36 30.15
C ARG A 95 -10.04 38.56 29.58
N THR A 96 -10.41 37.66 28.66
CA THR A 96 -11.69 36.91 28.73
C THR A 96 -11.54 35.53 28.10
N MET A 97 -11.62 34.47 28.90
CA MET A 97 -11.80 33.10 28.41
C MET A 97 -13.29 32.74 28.52
N GLU A 98 -14.08 33.03 27.50
CA GLU A 98 -15.46 32.56 27.33
C GLU A 98 -15.98 33.02 25.96
N SER A 99 -16.02 32.12 24.96
CA SER A 99 -16.79 32.17 23.69
C SER A 99 -16.20 31.22 22.62
N ILE A 100 -16.17 29.91 22.88
CA ILE A 100 -15.84 28.88 21.87
C ILE A 100 -16.87 27.74 21.88
N GLU A 101 -18.17 28.10 21.97
CA GLU A 101 -19.30 27.17 21.78
C GLU A 101 -20.34 27.71 20.77
N ALA A 102 -19.84 28.35 19.70
CA ALA A 102 -20.48 28.51 18.39
C ALA A 102 -19.38 29.06 17.45
N PRO A 103 -19.12 28.46 16.26
CA PRO A 103 -20.15 27.97 15.34
C PRO A 103 -19.82 26.60 14.70
N VAL A 104 -20.51 25.53 15.11
CA VAL A 104 -20.52 24.24 14.38
C VAL A 104 -21.76 24.10 13.48
N THR A 105 -22.80 24.90 13.73
CA THR A 105 -24.08 24.91 13.00
C THR A 105 -24.11 26.04 11.95
N GLY A 106 -23.31 25.96 10.89
CA GLY A 106 -23.19 27.11 9.98
C GLY A 106 -22.48 26.96 8.63
N ILE A 107 -22.15 25.76 8.14
CA ILE A 107 -21.61 25.59 6.78
C ILE A 107 -22.40 24.51 6.05
N LYS A 108 -23.17 24.92 5.05
CA LYS A 108 -23.68 24.03 3.99
C LYS A 108 -22.91 24.30 2.70
N GLU A 109 -22.52 23.22 2.03
CA GLU A 109 -22.35 23.10 0.58
C GLU A 109 -21.62 24.24 -0.15
N THR A 110 -20.30 24.14 -0.31
CA THR A 110 -19.63 24.32 -1.64
C THR A 110 -18.14 23.92 -1.65
N VAL A 111 -17.85 22.62 -1.50
CA VAL A 111 -16.69 21.98 -2.16
C VAL A 111 -17.16 20.62 -2.65
N VAL A 112 -16.93 20.29 -3.93
CA VAL A 112 -17.21 18.94 -4.45
C VAL A 112 -15.97 18.07 -4.25
N GLY A 113 -15.99 17.32 -3.16
CA GLY A 113 -15.17 16.14 -2.94
C GLY A 113 -16.06 15.08 -2.28
N THR A 114 -16.01 13.85 -2.77
CA THR A 114 -16.61 12.72 -2.05
C THR A 114 -15.80 12.49 -0.77
N ASP A 115 -16.48 12.38 0.37
CA ASP A 115 -15.85 11.74 1.52
C ASP A 115 -15.69 10.26 1.18
N SER A 116 -14.43 9.83 1.02
CA SER A 116 -14.05 8.44 0.77
C SER A 116 -14.80 7.51 1.71
N ALA A 117 -15.29 6.38 1.20
CA ALA A 117 -15.91 5.39 2.05
C ALA A 117 -14.86 4.83 3.02
N ILE A 118 -15.06 5.02 4.33
CA ILE A 118 -14.20 4.45 5.39
C ILE A 118 -14.91 3.24 5.98
N GLU A 119 -14.35 2.05 5.78
CA GLU A 119 -14.87 0.80 6.35
C GLU A 119 -13.95 0.27 7.45
N LEU A 120 -14.45 0.21 8.69
CA LEU A 120 -13.83 -0.60 9.72
C LEU A 120 -14.06 -2.07 9.37
N THR A 121 -12.97 -2.80 9.13
CA THR A 121 -13.00 -4.18 8.63
C THR A 121 -12.64 -5.14 9.76
N ASP A 122 -13.60 -5.38 10.65
CA ASP A 122 -13.48 -6.13 11.91
C ASP A 122 -14.16 -7.51 11.89
N THR A 123 -14.80 -7.88 10.77
CA THR A 123 -15.45 -9.18 10.57
C THR A 123 -14.90 -9.94 9.37
N PRO A 124 -14.98 -11.29 9.34
CA PRO A 124 -14.67 -12.09 8.16
C PRO A 124 -15.47 -11.68 6.92
N ALA A 125 -16.69 -11.14 7.08
CA ALA A 125 -17.50 -10.64 5.97
C ALA A 125 -16.89 -9.38 5.33
N GLY A 126 -16.42 -8.42 6.15
CA GLY A 126 -15.66 -7.28 5.66
C GLY A 126 -14.35 -7.68 4.99
N ILE A 127 -13.63 -8.67 5.55
CA ILE A 127 -12.41 -9.21 4.92
C ILE A 127 -12.71 -9.82 3.55
N ILE A 128 -13.85 -10.49 3.37
CA ILE A 128 -14.28 -10.99 2.06
C ILE A 128 -14.59 -9.82 1.11
N LYS A 129 -15.30 -8.77 1.54
CA LYS A 129 -15.52 -7.57 0.71
C LYS A 129 -14.18 -6.94 0.27
N LEU A 130 -13.24 -6.73 1.19
CA LEU A 130 -11.90 -6.21 0.89
C LEU A 130 -11.15 -7.09 -0.13
N ILE A 131 -11.17 -8.42 0.05
CA ILE A 131 -10.57 -9.37 -0.90
C ILE A 131 -11.22 -9.25 -2.27
N ASP A 132 -12.55 -9.17 -2.35
CA ASP A 132 -13.29 -9.08 -3.60
C ASP A 132 -13.08 -7.73 -4.30
N SER A 133 -12.94 -6.62 -3.57
CA SER A 133 -12.52 -5.31 -4.12
C SER A 133 -11.07 -5.33 -4.63
N LEU A 134 -10.14 -5.96 -3.92
CA LEU A 134 -8.72 -6.06 -4.32
C LEU A 134 -8.45 -7.08 -5.44
N ALA A 135 -9.34 -8.05 -5.65
CA ALA A 135 -9.22 -9.09 -6.66
C ALA A 135 -9.83 -8.72 -8.02
N GLN A 136 -10.39 -7.51 -8.17
CA GLN A 136 -10.95 -7.03 -9.43
C GLN A 136 -9.87 -6.97 -10.53
N SER A 137 -10.14 -7.59 -11.67
CA SER A 137 -9.15 -7.84 -12.73
C SER A 137 -8.76 -6.61 -13.56
N ASP A 138 -9.45 -5.50 -13.34
CA ASP A 138 -9.40 -4.24 -14.07
C ASP A 138 -8.82 -3.07 -13.24
N LEU A 139 -8.41 -3.32 -12.00
CA LEU A 139 -7.67 -2.34 -11.18
C LEU A 139 -6.38 -1.88 -11.90
N PRO A 140 -6.20 -0.57 -12.16
CA PRO A 140 -4.98 -0.03 -12.75
C PRO A 140 -3.70 -0.34 -11.97
N THR A 141 -2.63 -0.60 -12.71
CA THR A 141 -1.25 -0.73 -12.19
C THR A 141 -0.41 0.53 -12.40
N SER A 142 -0.93 1.52 -13.15
CA SER A 142 -0.30 2.84 -13.37
C SER A 142 -1.38 3.92 -13.54
N PRO A 143 -1.65 4.78 -12.53
CA PRO A 143 -1.10 4.70 -11.17
C PRO A 143 -1.46 3.37 -10.50
N PRO A 144 -0.65 2.87 -9.54
CA PRO A 144 -1.02 1.72 -8.73
C PRO A 144 -2.35 1.97 -8.01
N SER A 145 -3.20 0.94 -7.92
CA SER A 145 -4.51 1.06 -7.28
C SER A 145 -4.47 0.93 -5.76
N VAL A 146 -3.47 0.26 -5.18
CA VAL A 146 -3.47 -0.14 -3.76
C VAL A 146 -2.36 0.57 -3.00
N TYR A 147 -2.74 1.26 -1.92
CA TYR A 147 -1.82 1.95 -1.00
C TYR A 147 -2.07 1.39 0.40
N ILE A 148 -1.02 0.91 1.07
CA ILE A 148 -1.14 0.35 2.43
C ILE A 148 -0.11 0.95 3.39
N ASP A 149 -0.47 0.93 4.66
CA ASP A 149 0.35 1.28 5.81
C ASP A 149 0.01 0.32 6.97
N LEU A 150 0.71 0.41 8.10
CA LEU A 150 0.36 -0.31 9.34
C LEU A 150 0.44 0.61 10.55
N GLU A 151 -0.47 0.45 11.51
CA GLU A 151 -0.35 1.07 12.84
C GLU A 151 -0.58 0.08 13.98
N GLY A 152 0.00 0.40 15.14
CA GLY A 152 -0.03 -0.46 16.31
C GLY A 152 1.10 -0.23 17.29
N ILE A 153 1.39 -1.23 18.11
CA ILE A 153 2.42 -1.15 19.14
C ILE A 153 3.77 -1.52 18.54
N ASP A 154 4.69 -0.56 18.45
CA ASP A 154 6.12 -0.79 18.27
C ASP A 154 6.46 -1.63 17.01
N ILE A 155 5.81 -1.29 15.88
CA ILE A 155 5.70 -2.08 14.64
C ILE A 155 7.02 -2.75 14.21
N GLY A 156 6.94 -4.07 14.10
CA GLY A 156 8.03 -5.00 13.80
C GLY A 156 7.80 -6.31 14.58
N ARG A 157 8.76 -7.24 14.50
CA ARG A 157 8.71 -8.55 15.17
C ARG A 157 8.63 -8.52 16.71
N GLY A 158 9.02 -7.41 17.32
CA GLY A 158 8.99 -7.21 18.77
C GLY A 158 7.74 -6.51 19.30
N GLY A 159 6.87 -6.04 18.40
CA GLY A 159 5.62 -5.34 18.71
C GLY A 159 4.39 -6.12 18.20
N SER A 160 3.33 -5.42 17.82
CA SER A 160 2.09 -6.01 17.27
C SER A 160 1.43 -5.10 16.23
N ILE A 161 0.92 -5.67 15.14
CA ILE A 161 0.04 -4.96 14.21
C ILE A 161 -1.34 -4.84 14.85
N SER A 162 -1.89 -3.62 14.88
CA SER A 162 -3.23 -3.36 15.42
C SER A 162 -4.23 -3.03 14.31
N ILE A 163 -3.79 -2.26 13.32
CA ILE A 163 -4.56 -1.84 12.15
C ILE A 163 -3.70 -2.04 10.89
N LEU A 164 -4.29 -2.58 9.83
CA LEU A 164 -3.76 -2.52 8.46
C LEU A 164 -4.66 -1.60 7.64
N GLN A 165 -4.12 -0.46 7.18
CA GLN A 165 -4.84 0.47 6.32
C GLN A 165 -4.72 0.03 4.86
N VAL A 166 -5.83 -0.02 4.12
CA VAL A 166 -5.83 -0.31 2.68
C VAL A 166 -6.71 0.70 1.94
N PHE A 167 -6.08 1.58 1.16
CA PHE A 167 -6.77 2.49 0.26
C PHE A 167 -6.79 1.95 -1.17
N ILE A 168 -7.97 1.89 -1.77
CA ILE A 168 -8.19 1.45 -3.15
C ILE A 168 -8.54 2.69 -4.00
N LEU A 169 -7.52 3.27 -4.64
CA LEU A 169 -7.60 4.56 -5.35
C LEU A 169 -8.73 4.65 -6.39
N PRO A 170 -9.00 3.64 -7.25
CA PRO A 170 -10.09 3.72 -8.23
C PRO A 170 -11.50 3.73 -7.62
N LEU A 171 -11.65 3.30 -6.36
CA LEU A 171 -12.94 3.23 -5.66
C LEU A 171 -13.16 4.39 -4.67
N ASP A 172 -12.10 5.16 -4.38
CA ASP A 172 -12.07 6.15 -3.29
C ASP A 172 -12.52 5.54 -1.94
N GLU A 173 -12.04 4.33 -1.63
CA GLU A 173 -12.45 3.54 -0.47
C GLU A 173 -11.24 3.15 0.40
N VAL A 174 -11.32 3.41 1.71
CA VAL A 174 -10.31 3.06 2.73
C VAL A 174 -10.87 2.01 3.67
N PHE A 175 -10.26 0.83 3.66
CA PHE A 175 -10.50 -0.22 4.62
C PHE A 175 -9.50 -0.11 5.78
N LEU A 176 -9.99 -0.09 7.02
CA LEU A 176 -9.21 -0.17 8.24
C LEU A 176 -9.36 -1.59 8.81
N VAL A 177 -8.44 -2.49 8.46
CA VAL A 177 -8.48 -3.88 8.90
C VAL A 177 -8.10 -3.98 10.37
N ASP A 178 -9.02 -4.47 11.19
CA ASP A 178 -8.82 -4.69 12.62
C ASP A 178 -8.02 -5.99 12.85
N VAL A 179 -6.71 -5.91 12.59
CA VAL A 179 -5.78 -7.02 12.79
C VAL A 179 -5.70 -7.44 14.26
N TYR A 180 -5.93 -6.51 15.21
CA TYR A 180 -5.97 -6.81 16.64
C TYR A 180 -7.13 -7.75 17.00
N SER A 181 -8.35 -7.44 16.59
CA SER A 181 -9.54 -8.26 16.93
C SER A 181 -9.64 -9.53 16.08
N LEU A 182 -9.24 -9.49 14.80
CA LEU A 182 -9.32 -10.64 13.89
C LEU A 182 -8.16 -11.63 14.04
N GLY A 183 -6.97 -11.15 14.42
CA GLY A 183 -5.75 -11.95 14.47
C GLY A 183 -5.47 -12.65 13.14
N GLU A 184 -5.26 -13.98 13.19
CA GLU A 184 -5.03 -14.79 11.99
C GLU A 184 -6.17 -14.67 10.96
N GLN A 185 -7.42 -14.46 11.39
CA GLN A 185 -8.58 -14.40 10.49
C GLN A 185 -8.51 -13.24 9.48
N ALA A 186 -7.80 -12.14 9.79
CA ALA A 186 -7.56 -11.06 8.83
C ALA A 186 -6.79 -11.56 7.58
N PHE A 187 -5.97 -12.60 7.74
CA PHE A 187 -5.05 -13.10 6.71
C PHE A 187 -5.42 -14.50 6.18
N SER A 188 -6.19 -15.29 6.94
CA SER A 188 -6.60 -16.66 6.59
C SER A 188 -8.05 -16.78 6.06
N THR A 189 -8.91 -15.79 6.29
CA THR A 189 -10.27 -15.73 5.73
C THR A 189 -10.24 -15.77 4.20
N LYS A 190 -11.14 -16.56 3.61
CA LYS A 190 -11.23 -16.82 2.16
C LYS A 190 -12.51 -16.24 1.58
N ASN A 191 -12.42 -15.61 0.40
CA ASN A 191 -13.59 -15.34 -0.43
C ASN A 191 -14.11 -16.62 -1.12
N ALA A 192 -15.18 -16.49 -1.90
CA ALA A 192 -15.79 -17.60 -2.65
C ALA A 192 -14.83 -18.27 -3.67
N SER A 193 -13.75 -17.59 -4.08
CA SER A 193 -12.71 -18.12 -4.98
C SER A 193 -11.54 -18.76 -4.24
N GLY A 194 -11.56 -18.79 -2.90
CA GLY A 194 -10.46 -19.31 -2.07
C GLY A 194 -9.27 -18.35 -1.89
N ILE A 195 -9.39 -17.11 -2.38
CA ILE A 195 -8.38 -16.05 -2.25
C ILE A 195 -8.43 -15.51 -0.81
N THR A 196 -7.28 -15.23 -0.21
CA THR A 196 -7.14 -14.56 1.09
C THR A 196 -6.41 -13.23 0.96
N LEU A 197 -6.57 -12.33 1.95
CA LEU A 197 -5.81 -11.08 1.99
C LEU A 197 -4.29 -11.33 2.00
N LYS A 198 -3.83 -12.39 2.68
CA LYS A 198 -2.44 -12.87 2.60
C LYS A 198 -1.99 -13.15 1.17
N SER A 199 -2.78 -13.89 0.39
CA SER A 199 -2.42 -14.20 -1.01
C SER A 199 -2.37 -12.97 -1.92
N ILE A 200 -3.10 -11.90 -1.59
CA ILE A 200 -3.02 -10.60 -2.28
C ILE A 200 -1.76 -9.82 -1.88
N LEU A 201 -1.40 -9.79 -0.60
CA LEU A 201 -0.17 -9.17 -0.10
C LEU A 201 1.09 -9.88 -0.62
N GLU A 202 1.05 -11.22 -0.74
CA GLU A 202 2.12 -12.05 -1.29
C GLU A 202 2.18 -12.03 -2.84
N SER A 203 1.16 -11.51 -3.53
CA SER A 203 1.13 -11.41 -4.99
C SER A 203 2.10 -10.36 -5.53
N GLN A 204 2.90 -10.74 -6.55
CA GLN A 204 3.71 -9.81 -7.33
C GLN A 204 2.92 -9.06 -8.41
N LEU A 205 1.72 -9.52 -8.76
CA LEU A 205 0.89 -8.95 -9.83
C LEU A 205 0.00 -7.81 -9.33
N ILE A 206 -0.35 -7.82 -8.04
CA ILE A 206 -1.08 -6.73 -7.38
C ILE A 206 -0.03 -5.83 -6.73
N LEU A 207 0.14 -4.62 -7.26
CA LEU A 207 1.13 -3.66 -6.77
C LEU A 207 0.61 -2.92 -5.54
N LYS A 208 1.39 -2.93 -4.44
CA LYS A 208 1.11 -2.16 -3.21
C LYS A 208 2.13 -1.04 -3.08
N VAL A 209 1.68 0.21 -2.99
CA VAL A 209 2.52 1.34 -2.61
C VAL A 209 2.57 1.42 -1.08
N ILE A 210 3.76 1.55 -0.52
CA ILE A 210 4.02 1.57 0.93
C ILE A 210 5.12 2.60 1.21
N PHE A 211 5.05 3.35 2.30
CA PHE A 211 6.12 4.27 2.67
C PHE A 211 7.07 3.64 3.70
N ASP A 212 8.28 3.23 3.27
CA ASP A 212 9.31 2.64 4.13
C ASP A 212 9.00 1.23 4.70
N VAL A 213 8.70 0.29 3.78
CA VAL A 213 8.20 -1.09 4.02
C VAL A 213 8.97 -2.00 5.00
N ARG A 214 10.10 -1.54 5.56
CA ARG A 214 11.05 -2.38 6.32
C ARG A 214 10.43 -2.94 7.60
N ASN A 215 9.77 -2.12 8.41
CA ASN A 215 9.10 -2.60 9.63
C ASN A 215 7.79 -3.33 9.33
N ASP A 216 7.06 -2.91 8.29
CA ASP A 216 5.77 -3.48 7.95
C ASP A 216 5.91 -4.91 7.45
N SER A 217 6.89 -5.14 6.57
CA SER A 217 7.25 -6.47 6.12
C SER A 217 7.84 -7.34 7.23
N ASP A 218 8.49 -6.75 8.25
CA ASP A 218 8.98 -7.51 9.40
C ASP A 218 7.82 -7.97 10.30
N ALA A 219 6.87 -7.08 10.58
CA ALA A 219 5.68 -7.37 11.37
C ALA A 219 4.76 -8.40 10.66
N LEU A 220 4.43 -8.16 9.39
CA LEU A 220 3.58 -9.04 8.58
C LEU A 220 4.17 -10.45 8.43
N PHE A 221 5.49 -10.54 8.26
CA PHE A 221 6.19 -11.82 8.18
C PHE A 221 6.31 -12.52 9.54
N SER A 222 6.73 -11.81 10.59
CA SER A 222 7.03 -12.43 11.88
C SER A 222 5.78 -12.87 12.64
N HIS A 223 4.68 -12.11 12.55
CA HIS A 223 3.44 -12.41 13.29
C HIS A 223 2.45 -13.28 12.50
N PHE A 224 2.38 -13.12 11.17
CA PHE A 224 1.37 -13.77 10.33
C PHE A 224 1.96 -14.57 9.15
N GLY A 225 3.29 -14.67 9.08
CA GLY A 225 4.00 -15.41 8.03
C GLY A 225 3.77 -14.85 6.62
N VAL A 226 3.34 -13.59 6.48
CA VAL A 226 2.97 -12.96 5.20
C VAL A 226 4.24 -12.50 4.48
N LYS A 227 4.57 -13.15 3.36
CA LYS A 227 5.75 -12.83 2.53
C LYS A 227 5.44 -11.72 1.54
N LEU A 228 5.26 -10.50 2.08
CA LEU A 228 4.87 -9.31 1.34
C LEU A 228 5.70 -9.14 0.05
N SER A 229 5.01 -8.93 -1.07
CA SER A 229 5.60 -8.88 -2.42
C SER A 229 4.88 -7.87 -3.32
N GLY A 230 5.44 -7.56 -4.49
CA GLY A 230 4.85 -6.57 -5.40
C GLY A 230 4.79 -5.16 -4.80
N VAL A 231 5.81 -4.77 -4.02
CA VAL A 231 5.85 -3.47 -3.33
C VAL A 231 6.50 -2.39 -4.19
N ILE A 232 5.99 -1.18 -4.07
CA ILE A 232 6.62 0.07 -4.49
C ILE A 232 6.92 0.88 -3.22
N ASP A 233 8.20 0.99 -2.85
CA ASP A 233 8.60 1.78 -1.67
C ASP A 233 8.65 3.28 -2.01
N LEU A 234 7.68 4.02 -1.49
CA LEU A 234 7.47 5.44 -1.74
C LEU A 234 8.56 6.32 -1.11
N GLN A 235 9.22 5.86 -0.04
CA GLN A 235 10.38 6.55 0.54
C GLN A 235 11.60 6.44 -0.37
N LEU A 236 11.81 5.29 -1.00
CA LEU A 236 12.86 5.11 -2.00
C LEU A 236 12.60 5.93 -3.26
N MET A 237 11.34 6.00 -3.73
CA MET A 237 10.97 6.90 -4.83
C MET A 237 11.28 8.36 -4.50
N GLU A 238 10.91 8.85 -3.29
CA GLU A 238 11.24 10.21 -2.84
C GLU A 238 12.75 10.43 -2.90
N LEU A 239 13.54 9.52 -2.32
CA LEU A 239 14.98 9.64 -2.20
C LEU A 239 15.68 9.68 -3.57
N ALA A 240 15.31 8.76 -4.47
CA ALA A 240 15.87 8.68 -5.81
C ALA A 240 15.52 9.93 -6.64
N SER A 241 14.29 10.43 -6.53
CA SER A 241 13.78 11.60 -7.27
C SER A 241 14.47 12.94 -6.94
N ARG A 242 15.33 12.99 -5.91
CA ARG A 242 16.05 14.19 -5.50
C ARG A 242 17.16 14.58 -6.48
N SER A 243 17.28 15.88 -6.74
CA SER A 243 18.49 16.51 -7.31
C SER A 243 19.56 16.84 -6.25
N ARG A 244 19.16 16.94 -4.98
CA ARG A 244 20.03 17.23 -3.82
C ARG A 244 20.60 15.95 -3.19
N ALA A 245 21.55 16.12 -2.26
CA ALA A 245 22.20 15.05 -1.50
C ALA A 245 21.20 13.99 -0.95
N ARG A 246 21.58 12.72 -1.14
CA ARG A 246 20.77 11.54 -0.78
C ARG A 246 21.20 10.84 0.51
N ASN A 247 22.09 11.40 1.32
CA ASN A 247 22.70 10.72 2.47
C ASN A 247 21.69 10.11 3.49
N TYR A 248 20.49 10.67 3.59
CA TYR A 248 19.43 10.24 4.52
C TYR A 248 18.05 10.22 3.84
N VAL A 249 17.20 9.28 4.24
CA VAL A 249 15.78 9.24 3.84
C VAL A 249 14.96 10.35 4.51
N CYS A 250 13.70 10.52 4.14
CA CYS A 250 12.73 11.37 4.84
C CYS A 250 11.57 10.52 5.37
N GLY A 251 10.94 10.96 6.46
CA GLY A 251 9.68 10.39 6.97
C GLY A 251 8.47 10.99 6.26
N LEU A 252 7.37 10.22 6.18
CA LEU A 252 6.17 10.50 5.38
C LEU A 252 5.63 11.94 5.56
N ALA A 253 5.46 12.41 6.79
CA ALA A 253 4.98 13.77 7.05
C ALA A 253 5.84 14.85 6.37
N LYS A 254 7.18 14.75 6.45
CA LYS A 254 8.13 15.69 5.81
C LYS A 254 8.16 15.59 4.28
N CYS A 255 7.68 14.47 3.73
CA CYS A 255 7.45 14.30 2.30
C CYS A 255 6.15 15.00 1.89
N MET A 256 5.06 14.76 2.63
CA MET A 256 3.78 15.47 2.45
C MET A 256 3.95 17.00 2.54
N ASP A 257 4.64 17.51 3.58
CA ASP A 257 4.87 18.94 3.83
C ASP A 257 5.65 19.68 2.73
N ARG A 258 6.33 18.94 1.84
CA ARG A 258 7.27 19.50 0.86
C ARG A 258 6.86 19.25 -0.58
N ASP A 259 6.23 18.10 -0.86
CA ASP A 259 5.99 17.64 -2.23
C ASP A 259 4.50 17.58 -2.61
N LEU A 260 3.56 17.66 -1.66
CA LEU A 260 2.14 17.83 -2.00
C LEU A 260 1.83 19.30 -2.31
N LEU A 261 1.01 19.53 -3.34
CA LEU A 261 0.38 20.82 -3.58
C LEU A 261 -0.88 20.89 -2.71
N GLN A 262 -0.89 21.80 -1.74
CA GLN A 262 -2.01 22.02 -0.81
C GLN A 262 -2.22 23.51 -0.58
N THR A 263 -3.47 23.90 -0.33
CA THR A 263 -3.82 25.21 0.24
C THR A 263 -3.31 25.32 1.68
N SER A 264 -3.28 26.54 2.22
CA SER A 264 -2.96 26.77 3.63
C SER A 264 -3.98 26.08 4.56
N GLU A 265 -5.22 25.91 4.09
CA GLU A 265 -6.36 25.37 4.82
C GLU A 265 -6.27 23.84 4.90
N GLU A 266 -6.01 23.17 3.78
CA GLU A 266 -5.72 21.72 3.77
C GLU A 266 -4.46 21.39 4.59
N LEU A 267 -3.43 22.24 4.53
CA LEU A 267 -2.22 22.06 5.33
C LEU A 267 -2.50 22.21 6.85
N LYS A 268 -3.34 23.16 7.25
CA LYS A 268 -3.80 23.30 8.65
C LYS A 268 -4.59 22.07 9.10
N ILE A 269 -5.55 21.62 8.29
CA ILE A 269 -6.39 20.44 8.59
C ILE A 269 -5.52 19.18 8.71
N ARG A 270 -4.61 18.94 7.75
CA ARG A 270 -3.65 17.83 7.80
C ARG A 270 -2.79 17.88 9.05
N SER A 271 -2.21 19.05 9.35
CA SER A 271 -1.38 19.25 10.54
C SER A 271 -2.15 19.03 11.84
N ALA A 272 -3.41 19.46 11.92
CA ALA A 272 -4.26 19.25 13.09
C ALA A 272 -4.56 17.76 13.33
N ILE A 273 -4.93 17.01 12.29
CA ILE A 273 -5.19 15.55 12.37
C ILE A 273 -3.91 14.81 12.79
N LYS A 274 -2.78 15.04 12.09
CA LYS A 274 -1.49 14.38 12.41
C LYS A 274 -0.93 14.81 13.78
N SER A 275 -1.31 15.97 14.30
CA SER A 275 -0.98 16.40 15.67
C SER A 275 -1.85 15.67 16.70
N ARG A 276 -3.17 15.72 16.57
CA ARG A 276 -4.13 15.10 17.50
C ARG A 276 -3.99 13.58 17.56
N GLY A 277 -3.72 12.90 16.44
CA GLY A 277 -3.40 11.47 16.41
C GLY A 277 -2.13 11.15 17.20
N ARG A 278 -1.02 11.88 16.97
CA ARG A 278 0.23 11.68 17.72
C ARG A 278 0.08 11.94 19.21
N GLN A 279 -0.72 12.92 19.62
CA GLN A 279 -1.01 13.16 21.05
C GLN A 279 -1.68 11.97 21.74
N LEU A 280 -2.36 11.08 21.01
CA LEU A 280 -2.99 9.89 21.56
C LEU A 280 -2.02 8.70 21.71
N PHE A 281 -1.12 8.47 20.76
CA PHE A 281 -0.25 7.29 20.78
C PHE A 281 1.18 7.53 21.24
N ALA A 282 1.73 8.74 21.10
CA ALA A 282 3.15 9.02 21.36
C ALA A 282 3.39 9.27 22.86
N PRO A 283 4.17 8.42 23.58
CA PRO A 283 4.38 8.57 25.02
C PRO A 283 5.04 9.90 25.43
N GLU A 284 5.90 10.46 24.58
CA GLU A 284 6.53 11.76 24.79
C GLU A 284 5.57 12.95 24.71
N LEU A 285 4.33 12.73 24.25
CA LEU A 285 3.23 13.69 24.25
C LEU A 285 2.14 13.36 25.29
N GLY A 286 2.35 12.34 26.13
CA GLY A 286 1.36 11.84 27.10
C GLY A 286 0.40 10.79 26.55
N GLY A 287 0.63 10.28 25.33
CA GLY A 287 -0.13 9.20 24.72
C GLY A 287 0.34 7.80 25.14
N ARG A 288 -0.26 6.76 24.53
CA ARG A 288 0.17 5.35 24.67
C ARG A 288 -0.05 4.57 23.37
N TYR A 289 0.91 3.75 22.94
CA TYR A 289 0.79 3.01 21.67
C TYR A 289 -0.40 2.04 21.65
N GLU A 290 -0.82 1.56 22.83
CA GLU A 290 -1.98 0.71 23.04
C GLU A 290 -3.30 1.36 22.59
N VAL A 291 -3.36 2.67 22.32
CA VAL A 291 -4.58 3.32 21.81
C VAL A 291 -5.05 2.75 20.46
N PHE A 292 -4.13 2.18 19.67
CA PHE A 292 -4.49 1.46 18.45
C PHE A 292 -5.22 0.12 18.70
N ASN A 293 -5.21 -0.40 19.94
CA ASN A 293 -5.95 -1.59 20.38
C ASN A 293 -7.29 -1.25 21.05
N ASP A 294 -7.57 0.02 21.36
CA ASP A 294 -8.83 0.44 22.00
C ASP A 294 -10.01 0.23 21.04
N ARG A 295 -11.13 -0.32 21.54
CA ARG A 295 -12.35 -0.56 20.75
C ARG A 295 -13.58 0.01 21.46
N PRO A 296 -14.44 0.81 20.78
CA PRO A 296 -14.25 1.36 19.43
C PRO A 296 -13.03 2.31 19.37
N LEU A 297 -12.45 2.46 18.17
CA LEU A 297 -11.32 3.37 17.93
C LEU A 297 -11.72 4.83 18.19
N ASP A 298 -10.82 5.63 18.78
CA ASP A 298 -10.99 7.09 18.85
C ASP A 298 -11.09 7.65 17.41
N PRO A 299 -12.11 8.47 17.07
CA PRO A 299 -12.25 9.05 15.74
C PRO A 299 -11.01 9.82 15.24
N ALA A 300 -10.17 10.35 16.14
CA ALA A 300 -8.89 10.95 15.75
C ALA A 300 -7.83 9.93 15.31
N ILE A 301 -7.84 8.71 15.86
CA ILE A 301 -7.01 7.59 15.37
C ILE A 301 -7.50 7.12 14.01
N VAL A 302 -8.82 7.03 13.81
CA VAL A 302 -9.43 6.72 12.50
C VAL A 302 -9.00 7.74 11.44
N ASN A 303 -9.19 9.04 11.73
CA ASN A 303 -8.81 10.12 10.80
C ASN A 303 -7.30 10.18 10.53
N TYR A 304 -6.48 9.87 11.53
CA TYR A 304 -5.02 9.77 11.39
C TYR A 304 -4.66 8.60 10.44
N CYS A 305 -5.19 7.39 10.67
CA CYS A 305 -4.92 6.21 9.85
C CYS A 305 -5.35 6.41 8.39
N VAL A 306 -6.53 6.97 8.16
CA VAL A 306 -7.05 7.29 6.83
C VAL A 306 -6.14 8.27 6.09
N GLN A 307 -5.61 9.27 6.78
CA GLN A 307 -4.79 10.33 6.19
C GLN A 307 -3.45 9.84 5.63
N ASP A 308 -2.79 8.91 6.32
CA ASP A 308 -1.46 8.45 5.91
C ASP A 308 -1.48 7.71 4.56
N VAL A 309 -2.48 6.85 4.33
CA VAL A 309 -2.67 6.19 3.01
C VAL A 309 -3.31 7.09 1.96
N LYS A 310 -4.34 7.89 2.30
CA LYS A 310 -5.15 8.65 1.31
C LYS A 310 -4.35 9.71 0.54
N LEU A 311 -3.20 10.15 1.05
CA LEU A 311 -2.32 11.14 0.40
C LEU A 311 -1.09 10.53 -0.31
N MET A 312 -0.85 9.22 -0.18
CA MET A 312 0.21 8.53 -0.91
C MET A 312 0.08 8.56 -2.46
N PRO A 313 -1.13 8.57 -3.09
CA PRO A 313 -1.26 8.62 -4.55
C PRO A 313 -0.63 9.86 -5.20
N GLU A 314 -0.88 11.04 -4.62
CA GLU A 314 -0.34 12.31 -5.15
C GLU A 314 1.17 12.45 -4.88
N LEU A 315 1.67 11.86 -3.78
CA LEU A 315 3.11 11.67 -3.60
C LEU A 315 3.70 10.72 -4.66
N TRP A 316 3.07 9.56 -4.92
CA TRP A 316 3.54 8.59 -5.91
C TRP A 316 3.61 9.21 -7.30
N LYS A 317 2.53 9.86 -7.73
CA LYS A 317 2.43 10.63 -8.99
C LYS A 317 3.50 11.70 -9.10
N THR A 318 3.74 12.44 -8.00
CA THR A 318 4.78 13.47 -7.92
C THR A 318 6.19 12.89 -8.02
N TYR A 319 6.49 11.76 -7.39
CA TYR A 319 7.80 11.13 -7.47
C TYR A 319 8.01 10.38 -8.78
N ASN A 320 7.01 9.72 -9.36
CA ASN A 320 7.09 9.12 -10.69
C ASN A 320 7.43 10.18 -11.74
N ALA A 321 6.67 11.29 -11.79
CA ALA A 321 6.90 12.39 -12.72
C ALA A 321 8.20 13.20 -12.47
N LYS A 322 8.92 12.91 -11.38
CA LYS A 322 10.32 13.35 -11.13
C LYS A 322 11.31 12.27 -11.57
N LEU A 323 11.03 10.98 -11.34
CA LEU A 323 11.83 9.84 -11.76
C LEU A 323 11.93 9.72 -13.29
N ASP A 324 10.84 10.02 -14.01
CA ASP A 324 10.81 10.11 -15.49
C ASP A 324 11.79 11.14 -16.08
N LYS A 325 12.35 12.04 -15.24
CA LYS A 325 13.24 13.15 -15.62
C LYS A 325 14.69 12.96 -15.14
N VAL A 326 15.00 11.91 -14.41
CA VAL A 326 16.38 11.55 -14.02
C VAL A 326 16.85 10.34 -14.84
N ASP A 327 18.09 9.89 -14.60
CA ASP A 327 18.60 8.67 -15.22
C ASP A 327 17.72 7.45 -14.86
N LYS A 328 17.36 6.64 -15.86
CA LYS A 328 16.49 5.47 -15.70
C LYS A 328 17.07 4.42 -14.75
N VAL A 329 18.38 4.42 -14.50
CA VAL A 329 19.02 3.59 -13.47
C VAL A 329 18.38 3.77 -12.08
N TRP A 330 17.77 4.94 -11.81
CA TRP A 330 17.08 5.20 -10.54
C TRP A 330 15.83 4.34 -10.34
N ALA A 331 15.09 4.03 -11.40
CA ALA A 331 13.94 3.13 -11.30
C ALA A 331 14.39 1.70 -10.94
N SER A 332 15.43 1.20 -11.61
CA SER A 332 16.03 -0.11 -11.30
C SER A 332 16.60 -0.15 -9.88
N LYS A 333 17.31 0.89 -9.44
CA LYS A 333 17.80 1.00 -8.05
C LYS A 333 16.68 0.96 -7.02
N VAL A 334 15.57 1.68 -7.25
CA VAL A 334 14.39 1.63 -6.35
C VAL A 334 13.82 0.21 -6.29
N GLU A 335 13.70 -0.49 -7.42
CA GLU A 335 13.19 -1.86 -7.47
C GLU A 335 14.13 -2.87 -6.77
N GLU A 336 15.43 -2.78 -7.02
CA GLU A 336 16.48 -3.61 -6.41
C GLU A 336 16.54 -3.42 -4.89
N GLU A 337 16.56 -2.18 -4.42
CA GLU A 337 16.58 -1.86 -2.99
C GLU A 337 15.25 -2.21 -2.32
N THR A 338 14.10 -2.06 -2.98
CA THR A 338 12.80 -2.52 -2.41
C THR A 338 12.83 -4.03 -2.17
N LYS A 339 13.38 -4.82 -3.11
CA LYS A 339 13.60 -6.26 -2.93
C LYS A 339 14.61 -6.56 -1.81
N ALA A 340 15.70 -5.80 -1.72
CA ALA A 340 16.69 -5.94 -0.65
C ALA A 340 16.08 -5.63 0.73
N ARG A 341 15.25 -4.59 0.85
CA ARG A 341 14.50 -4.25 2.07
C ARG A 341 13.58 -5.37 2.51
N LEU A 342 12.79 -5.94 1.59
CA LEU A 342 11.88 -7.08 1.88
C LEU A 342 12.63 -8.36 2.27
N LEU A 343 13.79 -8.65 1.65
CA LEU A 343 14.61 -9.81 2.02
C LEU A 343 15.32 -9.60 3.36
N TRP A 344 15.71 -8.37 3.69
CA TRP A 344 16.40 -8.04 4.94
C TRP A 344 15.43 -7.99 6.13
N SER A 345 14.25 -7.39 5.99
CA SER A 345 13.20 -7.34 7.03
C SER A 345 12.78 -8.73 7.48
N GLN A 346 12.64 -9.67 6.55
CA GLN A 346 12.25 -11.06 6.82
C GLN A 346 13.41 -11.93 7.36
N SER A 347 14.62 -11.38 7.51
CA SER A 347 15.79 -12.14 7.98
C SER A 347 15.88 -12.22 9.51
N PRO A 348 16.45 -13.30 10.10
CA PRO A 348 16.61 -13.40 11.56
C PRO A 348 17.46 -12.27 12.18
N GLY A 349 18.39 -11.68 11.42
CA GLY A 349 19.28 -10.60 11.87
C GLY A 349 18.76 -9.18 11.60
N TYR A 350 17.48 -9.01 11.23
CA TYR A 350 16.89 -7.69 11.08
C TYR A 350 16.87 -6.90 12.40
N ASN A 351 17.14 -5.59 12.32
CA ASN A 351 16.87 -4.65 13.39
C ASN A 351 16.26 -3.37 12.80
N GLY A 352 14.96 -3.18 13.02
CA GLY A 352 14.19 -2.01 12.59
C GLY A 352 14.36 -0.75 13.44
N LYS A 353 15.17 -0.79 14.51
CA LYS A 353 15.34 0.33 15.46
C LYS A 353 16.78 0.84 15.49
N GLY A 354 16.98 2.11 15.10
CA GLY A 354 18.26 2.80 15.24
C GLY A 354 18.57 3.79 14.11
N GLN A 355 19.63 4.59 14.28
CA GLN A 355 20.03 5.63 13.32
C GLN A 355 20.44 5.09 11.93
N HIS A 356 20.76 3.80 11.81
CA HIS A 356 21.01 3.19 10.50
C HIS A 356 19.77 3.19 9.60
N MET A 357 18.57 3.11 10.18
CA MET A 357 17.31 3.13 9.42
C MET A 357 17.10 4.47 8.67
N ALA A 358 17.62 5.57 9.22
CA ALA A 358 17.54 6.89 8.59
C ALA A 358 18.57 7.12 7.47
N LYS A 359 19.60 6.27 7.36
CA LYS A 359 20.61 6.35 6.29
C LYS A 359 20.03 5.86 4.97
N ALA A 360 20.53 6.41 3.88
CA ALA A 360 20.20 5.94 2.56
C ALA A 360 20.88 4.60 2.21
N PRO A 361 20.38 3.90 1.17
CA PRO A 361 21.00 2.70 0.64
C PRO A 361 22.45 2.92 0.19
N ARG A 362 23.25 1.85 0.20
CA ARG A 362 24.67 1.92 -0.15
C ARG A 362 24.83 2.12 -1.66
N GLY A 363 25.37 3.27 -2.08
CA GLY A 363 25.64 3.59 -3.49
C GLY A 363 24.56 4.44 -4.17
N TRP A 364 23.85 5.28 -3.41
CA TRP A 364 22.84 6.25 -3.87
C TRP A 364 23.31 7.71 -3.68
#